data_AF-A0A6N9C410-F1
#
_entry.id   AF-A0A6N9C410-F1
#
_cell.length_a   1.000
_cell.length_b   1.000
_cell.length_c   1.000
_cell.angle_alpha   90.00
_cell.angle_beta   90.00
_cell.angle_gamma   90.00
#
_symmetry.space_group_name_H-M   'P 1'
#
loop_
_entity.id
_entity.type
_entity.pdbx_description
1 polymer ?
#
loop_
_entity_poly.entity_id
_entity_poly.type
_entity_poly.pdbx_seq_one_letter_code
_entity_poly.pdbx_strand_id
1 'polypeptide(L)'
;MNNKLLTQFRRYHNNLIIISCAKQKIWDKTPSAGPTSAKDAYVSTYFRKCRAFAEKYGTGWAIFSAKYGIISPDFIINENYDVSFKTGSSSLAETKLEQQLVDMEIEKYEAVISLCGQSYYKKLESV
;
A
#
# COMPACT_ATOMS: atom_id res chain seq x y z
N MET A 1 17.05 37.49 -2.82
CA MET A 1 16.94 36.02 -3.01
C MET A 1 15.84 35.76 -4.03
N ASN A 2 16.17 35.10 -5.15
CA ASN A 2 15.28 34.93 -6.30
C ASN A 2 14.12 33.97 -5.99
N ASN A 3 12.88 34.44 -6.19
CA ASN A 3 11.64 33.64 -6.12
C ASN A 3 11.60 32.42 -7.07
N LYS A 4 12.54 32.32 -8.02
CA LYS A 4 12.70 31.15 -8.90
C LYS A 4 13.08 29.85 -8.18
N LEU A 5 13.77 29.92 -7.03
CA LEU A 5 14.12 28.73 -6.26
C LEU A 5 12.92 28.16 -5.49
N LEU A 6 12.00 29.01 -5.03
CA LEU A 6 10.80 28.57 -4.32
C LEU A 6 9.80 27.88 -5.25
N THR A 7 9.76 28.25 -6.53
CA THR A 7 8.96 27.54 -7.55
C THR A 7 9.48 26.14 -7.90
N GLN A 8 10.72 25.77 -7.53
CA GLN A 8 11.21 24.39 -7.68
C GLN A 8 10.78 23.48 -6.53
N PHE A 9 10.38 24.03 -5.39
CA PHE A 9 9.77 23.27 -4.29
C PHE A 9 8.25 23.28 -4.44
N ARG A 10 7.73 22.57 -5.43
CA ARG A 10 6.28 22.38 -5.56
C ARG A 10 5.75 21.65 -4.34
N ARG A 11 4.74 22.26 -3.74
CA ARG A 11 3.95 21.73 -2.62
C ARG A 11 3.08 20.59 -3.15
N TYR A 12 3.33 19.38 -2.66
CA TYR A 12 2.55 18.13 -2.77
C TYR A 12 1.83 17.92 -4.11
N HIS A 13 2.57 17.31 -5.05
CA HIS A 13 2.02 16.70 -6.26
C HIS A 13 0.86 15.74 -5.94
N ASN A 14 -0.08 15.61 -6.86
CA ASN A 14 -1.23 14.70 -6.74
C ASN A 14 -0.72 13.25 -6.80
N ASN A 15 -0.24 12.73 -5.67
CA ASN A 15 0.49 11.46 -5.61
C ASN A 15 -0.37 10.35 -5.01
N LEU A 16 -0.29 9.17 -5.61
CA LEU A 16 -0.72 7.92 -4.99
C LEU A 16 0.48 7.27 -4.31
N ILE A 17 0.36 6.97 -3.01
CA ILE A 17 1.40 6.25 -2.27
C ILE A 17 0.97 4.80 -2.04
N ILE A 18 1.76 3.84 -2.53
CA ILE A 18 1.50 2.41 -2.33
C ILE A 18 2.51 1.88 -1.30
N ILE A 19 2.00 1.27 -0.23
CA ILE A 19 2.83 0.67 0.83
C ILE A 19 2.65 -0.85 0.84
N SER A 20 3.70 -1.61 1.19
CA SER A 20 3.55 -3.06 1.30
C SER A 20 2.76 -3.46 2.55
N CYS A 21 1.97 -4.52 2.47
CA CYS A 21 1.40 -5.16 3.67
C CYS A 21 2.48 -5.64 4.65
N ALA A 22 2.08 -6.03 5.86
CA ALA A 22 2.98 -6.58 6.86
C ALA A 22 2.65 -8.03 7.24
N LYS A 23 3.69 -8.79 7.60
CA LYS A 23 3.54 -10.10 8.24
C LYS A 23 2.77 -9.95 9.56
N GLN A 24 3.24 -9.05 10.43
CA GLN A 24 2.66 -8.82 11.74
C GLN A 24 1.30 -8.12 11.64
N LYS A 25 0.27 -8.75 12.20
CA LYS A 25 -1.12 -8.26 12.21
C LYS A 25 -1.68 -8.16 13.62
N ILE A 26 -2.81 -7.48 13.78
CA ILE A 26 -3.45 -7.26 15.09
C ILE A 26 -3.77 -8.58 15.79
N TRP A 27 -4.19 -9.62 15.06
CA TRP A 27 -4.48 -10.95 15.60
C TRP A 27 -3.25 -11.67 16.18
N ASP A 28 -2.03 -11.30 15.80
CA ASP A 28 -0.81 -11.85 16.42
C ASP A 28 -0.65 -11.36 17.87
N LYS A 29 -1.29 -10.23 18.22
CA LYS A 29 -1.28 -9.65 19.57
C LYS A 29 -2.60 -9.85 20.30
N THR A 30 -3.70 -9.77 19.57
CA THR A 30 -5.06 -9.86 20.07
C THR A 30 -5.82 -10.88 19.20
N PRO A 31 -5.69 -12.20 19.46
CA PRO A 31 -6.33 -13.22 18.63
C PRO A 31 -7.86 -13.11 18.54
N SER A 32 -8.49 -12.50 19.54
CA SER A 32 -9.93 -12.22 19.59
C SER A 32 -10.37 -10.97 18.84
N ALA A 33 -9.45 -10.26 18.17
CA ALA A 33 -9.82 -9.11 17.33
C ALA A 33 -10.80 -9.55 16.23
N GLY A 34 -11.87 -8.79 16.03
CA GLY A 34 -12.82 -9.02 14.95
C GLY A 34 -12.29 -8.55 13.59
N PRO A 35 -13.15 -8.56 12.55
CA PRO A 35 -12.85 -7.96 11.26
C PRO A 35 -12.33 -6.53 11.43
N THR A 36 -11.19 -6.24 10.82
CA THR A 36 -10.44 -5.00 11.04
C THR A 36 -10.03 -4.38 9.71
N SER A 37 -10.07 -3.04 9.62
CA SER A 37 -9.60 -2.30 8.44
C SER A 37 -8.13 -2.63 8.15
N ALA A 38 -7.72 -2.63 6.87
CA ALA A 38 -6.36 -2.97 6.49
C ALA A 38 -5.32 -2.04 7.14
N LYS A 39 -5.63 -0.73 7.25
CA LYS A 39 -4.76 0.26 7.90
C LYS A 39 -4.49 -0.01 9.38
N ASP A 40 -5.42 -0.69 10.07
CA ASP A 40 -5.31 -0.99 11.51
C ASP A 40 -4.95 -2.47 11.76
N ALA A 41 -5.23 -3.35 10.79
CA ALA A 41 -4.92 -4.77 10.85
C ALA A 41 -3.41 -5.03 10.77
N TYR A 42 -2.65 -4.28 9.96
CA TYR A 42 -1.19 -4.43 9.91
C TYR A 42 -0.50 -3.61 10.99
N VAL A 43 0.22 -4.27 11.89
CA VAL A 43 0.76 -3.66 13.12
C VAL A 43 2.27 -3.75 13.24
N SER A 44 2.99 -3.94 12.13
CA SER A 44 4.46 -3.87 12.17
C SER A 44 4.93 -2.42 12.30
N THR A 45 6.11 -2.22 12.91
CA THR A 45 6.72 -0.88 13.03
C THR A 45 6.99 -0.25 11.67
N TYR A 46 7.45 -1.06 10.70
CA TYR A 46 7.69 -0.60 9.34
C TYR A 46 6.39 -0.11 8.68
N PHE A 47 5.33 -0.92 8.75
CA PHE A 47 4.03 -0.55 8.18
C PHE A 47 3.49 0.75 8.79
N ARG A 48 3.54 0.91 10.12
CA ARG A 48 3.09 2.15 10.77
C ARG A 48 3.85 3.38 10.28
N LYS A 49 5.16 3.26 10.05
CA LYS A 49 5.97 4.37 9.51
C LYS A 49 5.61 4.69 8.06
N CYS A 50 5.45 3.67 7.21
CA CYS A 50 5.01 3.85 5.82
C CYS A 50 3.59 4.43 5.73
N ARG A 51 2.66 3.95 6.57
CA ARG A 51 1.31 4.51 6.71
C ARG A 51 1.37 5.99 7.09
N ALA A 52 2.13 6.34 8.13
CA ALA A 52 2.26 7.73 8.55
C ALA A 52 2.85 8.64 7.45
N PHE A 53 3.78 8.12 6.64
CA PHE A 53 4.27 8.82 5.46
C PHE A 53 3.16 8.95 4.40
N ALA A 54 2.47 7.87 4.08
CA ALA A 54 1.42 7.85 3.07
C ALA A 54 0.27 8.81 3.40
N GLU A 55 -0.21 8.80 4.65
CA GLU A 55 -1.26 9.72 5.15
C GLU A 55 -0.81 11.18 5.16
N LYS A 56 0.50 11.45 5.34
CA LYS A 56 1.03 12.81 5.40
C LYS A 56 1.35 13.40 4.01
N TYR A 57 1.81 12.57 3.07
CA TYR A 57 2.38 13.03 1.81
C TYR A 57 1.57 12.62 0.56
N GLY A 58 0.64 11.67 0.68
CA GLY A 58 -0.17 11.18 -0.42
C GLY A 58 -1.47 11.96 -0.56
N THR A 59 -1.91 12.19 -1.80
CA THR A 59 -3.31 12.60 -2.06
C THR A 59 -4.23 11.40 -1.97
N GLY A 60 -3.72 10.23 -2.34
CA GLY A 60 -4.32 8.92 -2.05
C GLY A 60 -3.25 7.94 -1.57
N TRP A 61 -3.67 6.86 -0.93
CA TRP A 61 -2.78 5.76 -0.62
C TRP A 61 -3.50 4.41 -0.59
N ALA A 62 -2.73 3.36 -0.84
CA ALA A 62 -3.22 1.99 -0.84
C ALA A 62 -2.17 1.02 -0.28
N ILE A 63 -2.62 -0.18 0.03
CA ILE A 63 -1.78 -1.24 0.57
C ILE A 63 -1.65 -2.34 -0.49
N PHE A 64 -0.41 -2.68 -0.85
CA PHE A 64 -0.15 -3.84 -1.67
C PHE A 64 -0.01 -5.09 -0.80
N SER A 65 -1.04 -5.91 -0.79
CA SER A 65 -1.11 -7.19 -0.10
C SER A 65 -0.83 -8.34 -1.04
N ALA A 66 0.06 -9.25 -0.64
CA ALA A 66 0.23 -10.50 -1.38
C ALA A 66 -1.05 -11.34 -1.42
N LYS A 67 -1.98 -11.23 -0.46
CA LYS A 67 -3.24 -12.00 -0.49
C LYS A 67 -4.32 -11.33 -1.34
N TYR A 68 -4.42 -10.00 -1.27
CA TYR A 68 -5.57 -9.26 -1.77
C TYR A 68 -5.27 -8.35 -2.96
N GLY A 69 -4.00 -8.22 -3.37
CA GLY A 69 -3.57 -7.23 -4.37
C GLY A 69 -3.52 -5.83 -3.78
N ILE A 70 -3.85 -4.82 -4.58
CA ILE A 70 -3.92 -3.43 -4.12
C ILE A 70 -5.28 -3.21 -3.46
N ILE A 71 -5.26 -2.84 -2.18
CA ILE A 71 -6.47 -2.63 -1.39
C ILE A 71 -6.49 -1.25 -0.75
N SER A 72 -7.69 -0.70 -0.61
CA SER A 72 -7.96 0.51 0.17
C SER A 72 -7.52 0.31 1.63
N PRO A 73 -7.06 1.38 2.31
CA PRO A 73 -6.80 1.35 3.75
C PRO A 73 -8.02 0.92 4.59
N ASP A 74 -9.23 1.14 4.08
CA ASP A 74 -10.48 0.78 4.75
C ASP A 74 -10.98 -0.63 4.39
N PHE A 75 -10.27 -1.37 3.53
CA PHE A 75 -10.60 -2.76 3.20
C PHE A 75 -10.62 -3.62 4.46
N ILE A 76 -11.73 -4.33 4.70
CA ILE A 76 -11.89 -5.17 5.88
C ILE A 76 -11.18 -6.51 5.70
N ILE A 77 -10.24 -6.80 6.59
CA ILE A 77 -9.59 -8.09 6.73
C ILE A 77 -10.31 -8.85 7.84
N ASN A 78 -10.92 -9.98 7.51
CA ASN A 78 -11.77 -10.72 8.44
C ASN A 78 -10.99 -11.43 9.55
N GLU A 79 -9.79 -11.92 9.24
CA GLU A 79 -9.00 -12.78 10.14
C GLU A 79 -7.51 -12.76 9.78
N ASN A 80 -6.69 -13.37 10.66
CA ASN A 80 -5.26 -13.50 10.43
C ASN A 80 -4.94 -14.37 9.21
N TYR A 81 -3.78 -14.14 8.60
CA TYR A 81 -3.28 -14.95 7.49
C TYR A 81 -1.75 -14.79 7.32
N ASP A 82 -1.09 -15.76 6.69
CA ASP A 82 0.34 -15.69 6.33
C ASP A 82 0.54 -16.03 4.85
N VAL A 83 0.41 -15.01 4.00
CA VAL A 83 0.60 -15.11 2.54
C VAL A 83 1.66 -14.09 2.14
N SER A 84 2.64 -14.53 1.35
CA SER A 84 3.72 -13.68 0.85
C SER A 84 4.07 -14.05 -0.60
N PHE A 85 4.65 -13.12 -1.35
CA PHE A 85 5.12 -13.40 -2.71
C PHE A 85 6.31 -14.38 -2.78
N LYS A 86 6.91 -14.76 -1.64
CA LYS A 86 8.04 -15.71 -1.61
C LYS A 86 7.61 -17.17 -1.70
N THR A 87 6.35 -17.50 -1.41
CA THR A 87 5.89 -18.89 -1.28
C THR A 87 5.45 -19.54 -2.60
N GLY A 88 5.74 -18.94 -3.76
CA GLY A 88 5.51 -19.56 -5.08
C GLY A 88 4.06 -19.80 -5.48
N SER A 89 3.09 -19.52 -4.61
CA SER A 89 1.68 -19.48 -4.95
C SER A 89 1.45 -18.29 -5.88
N SER A 90 0.86 -18.51 -7.08
CA SER A 90 0.26 -17.44 -7.86
C SER A 90 -0.79 -16.79 -6.97
N SER A 91 -0.39 -15.72 -6.32
CA SER A 91 -1.25 -15.11 -5.33
C SER A 91 -2.42 -14.49 -6.08
N LEU A 92 -3.65 -14.59 -5.54
CA LEU A 92 -4.85 -13.95 -6.10
C LEU A 92 -4.67 -12.46 -6.41
N ALA A 93 -3.64 -11.84 -5.82
CA ALA A 93 -3.17 -10.50 -6.14
C ALA A 93 -2.68 -10.35 -7.59
N GLU A 94 -1.92 -11.30 -8.15
CA GLU A 94 -1.28 -11.14 -9.47
C GLU A 94 -2.31 -11.10 -10.60
N THR A 95 -3.37 -11.90 -10.50
CA THR A 95 -4.42 -11.95 -11.54
C THR A 95 -5.38 -10.77 -11.50
N LYS A 96 -5.36 -9.96 -10.44
CA LYS A 96 -6.27 -8.82 -10.24
C LYS A 96 -5.57 -7.47 -10.27
N LEU A 97 -4.23 -7.45 -10.33
CA LEU A 97 -3.44 -6.26 -10.13
C LEU A 97 -3.72 -5.17 -11.17
N GLU A 98 -3.73 -5.52 -12.46
CA GLU A 98 -4.09 -4.62 -13.56
C GLU A 98 -5.45 -3.96 -13.32
N GLN A 99 -6.48 -4.78 -13.11
CA GLN A 99 -7.84 -4.29 -12.92
C GLN A 99 -7.97 -3.43 -11.66
N GLN A 100 -7.30 -3.78 -10.56
CA GLN A 100 -7.31 -2.99 -9.33
C GLN A 100 -6.66 -1.61 -9.51
N LEU A 101 -5.59 -1.53 -10.31
CA LEU A 101 -4.97 -0.25 -10.63
C LEU A 101 -5.88 0.61 -11.50
N VAL A 102 -6.57 0.01 -12.48
CA VAL A 102 -7.60 0.69 -13.29
C VAL A 102 -8.75 1.18 -12.41
N ASP A 103 -9.28 0.34 -11.53
CA ASP A 103 -10.40 0.70 -10.64
C ASP A 103 -10.03 1.80 -9.63
N MET A 104 -8.74 1.96 -9.35
CA MET A 104 -8.22 3.05 -8.52
C MET A 104 -8.01 4.36 -9.29
N GLU A 105 -8.19 4.34 -10.60
CA GLU A 105 -7.95 5.46 -11.53
C GLU A 105 -6.54 6.02 -11.33
N ILE A 106 -5.51 5.15 -11.33
CA ILE A 106 -4.14 5.57 -11.04
C ILE A 106 -3.62 6.68 -11.98
N GLU A 107 -4.19 6.78 -13.18
CA GLU A 107 -3.91 7.80 -14.19
C GLU A 107 -4.31 9.22 -13.76
N LYS A 108 -5.18 9.38 -12.76
CA LYS A 108 -5.51 10.71 -12.22
C LYS A 108 -4.39 11.31 -11.40
N TYR A 109 -3.46 10.48 -10.92
CA TYR A 109 -2.33 10.91 -10.12
C TYR A 109 -1.16 11.34 -11.01
N GLU A 110 -0.48 12.41 -10.62
CA GLU A 110 0.73 12.88 -11.29
C GLU A 110 1.90 11.89 -11.14
N ALA A 111 1.93 11.15 -10.01
CA ALA A 111 2.91 10.11 -9.77
C ALA A 111 2.37 9.01 -8.84
N VAL A 112 2.86 7.78 -9.05
CA VAL A 112 2.69 6.65 -8.13
C VAL A 112 4.00 6.39 -7.41
N ILE A 113 4.01 6.56 -6.10
CA ILE A 113 5.18 6.37 -5.24
C ILE A 113 5.04 5.04 -4.50
N SER A 114 5.90 4.09 -4.83
CA SER A 114 5.98 2.81 -4.12
C SER A 114 6.95 2.91 -2.94
N LEU A 115 6.46 2.64 -1.73
CA LEU A 115 7.28 2.38 -0.54
C LEU A 115 7.45 0.87 -0.32
N CYS A 116 7.13 0.03 -1.30
CA CYS A 116 7.24 -1.41 -1.17
C CYS A 116 8.70 -1.88 -1.33
N GLY A 117 9.02 -3.02 -0.73
CA GLY A 117 10.30 -3.69 -1.00
C GLY A 117 10.40 -4.19 -2.44
N GLN A 118 11.63 -4.44 -2.90
CA GLN A 118 11.96 -4.84 -4.28
C GLN A 118 11.09 -5.97 -4.86
N SER A 119 10.74 -6.98 -4.05
CA SER A 119 9.92 -8.10 -4.51
C SER A 119 8.49 -7.71 -4.90
N TYR A 120 7.94 -6.71 -4.24
CA TYR A 120 6.61 -6.15 -4.55
C TYR A 120 6.72 -5.16 -5.71
N TYR A 121 7.76 -4.32 -5.73
CA TYR A 121 7.99 -3.37 -6.81
C TYR A 121 8.08 -4.05 -8.18
N LYS A 122 8.81 -5.16 -8.30
CA LYS A 122 8.88 -5.95 -9.55
C LYS A 122 7.52 -6.45 -10.05
N LYS A 123 6.53 -6.61 -9.16
CA LYS A 123 5.17 -7.01 -9.52
C LYS A 123 4.34 -5.82 -9.98
N LEU A 124 4.67 -4.59 -9.59
CA LEU A 124 4.06 -3.37 -10.11
C LEU A 124 4.65 -2.98 -11.47
N GLU A 125 5.93 -3.25 -11.73
CA GLU A 125 6.56 -3.00 -13.03
C GLU A 125 6.14 -3.99 -14.13
N SER A 126 5.65 -5.18 -13.76
CA SER A 126 5.25 -6.21 -14.72
C SER A 126 3.83 -6.01 -15.27
N VAL A 127 3.24 -4.85 -14.99
CA VAL A 127 1.84 -4.47 -15.23
C VAL A 127 1.84 -3.23 -16.09
#